data_AF-A0A0N1LIS5-F1
#
_entry.id   AF-A0A0N1LIS5-F1
#
_cell.length_a   1.000
_cell.length_b   1.000
_cell.length_c   1.000
_cell.angle_alpha   90.00
_cell.angle_beta   90.00
_cell.angle_gamma   90.00
#
_symmetry.space_group_name_H-M   'P 1'
#
loop_
_entity.id
_entity.type
_entity.pdbx_description
1 polymer ?
#
loop_
_entity_poly.entity_id
_entity_poly.type
_entity_poly.pdbx_seq_one_letter_code
_entity_poly.pdbx_strand_id
1 'polypeptide(L)'
;MLLRIALVWSALFVGVQEAPTAGDEATELLERYCLAWDGDHRATWQRLEEDGFERIERDRPGESLFGVLDATLRIYAPNGADHDTRVMTGATWITSPDQGRAHYRMCWVSAPGDAEAADRRLRNTLNIASFRVVRGTRLFAWIPRPGDVNEPVSRREYFRSGQRLAREQGLRMVTIRDHEGQVFLGYASPRDEATYLGFDWSGPEPMPRP
;
A
#
# COMPACT_ATOMS: atom_id res chain seq x y z
N MET A 1 -23.56 -67.16 -9.12
CA MET A 1 -23.89 -65.81 -9.63
C MET A 1 -23.71 -64.84 -8.47
N LEU A 2 -22.50 -64.26 -8.33
CA LEU A 2 -22.08 -63.43 -7.19
C LEU A 2 -21.87 -62.00 -7.69
N LEU A 3 -22.76 -61.10 -7.29
CA LEU A 3 -22.73 -59.68 -7.64
C LEU A 3 -21.73 -58.96 -6.71
N ARG A 4 -20.63 -58.43 -7.27
CA ARG A 4 -19.68 -57.56 -6.56
C ARG A 4 -20.14 -56.11 -6.72
N ILE A 5 -20.62 -55.49 -5.64
CA ILE A 5 -20.93 -54.06 -5.58
C ILE A 5 -19.65 -53.33 -5.13
N ALA A 6 -19.04 -52.57 -6.04
CA ALA A 6 -17.95 -51.65 -5.73
C ALA A 6 -18.56 -50.32 -5.28
N LEU A 7 -18.44 -50.00 -3.99
CA LEU A 7 -18.78 -48.70 -3.43
C LEU A 7 -17.65 -47.71 -3.75
N VAL A 8 -17.89 -46.84 -4.72
CA VAL A 8 -17.03 -45.67 -5.01
C VAL A 8 -17.31 -44.62 -3.94
N TRP A 9 -16.38 -44.48 -2.98
CA TRP A 9 -16.37 -43.37 -2.03
C TRP A 9 -15.77 -42.14 -2.69
N SER A 10 -16.63 -41.29 -3.26
CA SER A 10 -16.23 -39.93 -3.63
C SER A 10 -16.12 -39.09 -2.36
N ALA A 11 -14.90 -38.95 -1.84
CA ALA A 11 -14.60 -37.98 -0.80
C ALA A 11 -14.76 -36.56 -1.36
N LEU A 12 -15.90 -35.93 -1.07
CA LEU A 12 -16.07 -34.49 -1.16
C LEU A 12 -15.12 -33.85 -0.14
N PHE A 13 -13.92 -33.49 -0.59
CA PHE A 13 -13.07 -32.55 0.13
C PHE A 13 -13.75 -31.18 0.07
N VAL A 14 -14.63 -30.92 1.04
CA VAL A 14 -15.00 -29.56 1.40
C VAL A 14 -13.73 -28.92 1.95
N GLY A 15 -13.02 -28.20 1.10
CA GLY A 15 -11.89 -27.39 1.54
C GLY A 15 -12.40 -26.41 2.59
N VAL A 16 -11.95 -26.58 3.83
CA VAL A 16 -12.14 -25.55 4.86
C VAL A 16 -11.34 -24.36 4.37
N GLN A 17 -12.04 -23.37 3.81
CA GLN A 17 -11.45 -22.08 3.47
C GLN A 17 -11.21 -21.38 4.80
N GLU A 18 -9.96 -21.36 5.26
CA GLU A 18 -9.57 -20.59 6.44
C GLU A 18 -10.03 -19.15 6.24
N ALA A 19 -10.80 -18.64 7.19
CA ALA A 19 -11.19 -17.24 7.17
C ALA A 19 -9.91 -16.38 7.10
N PRO A 20 -9.87 -15.33 6.27
CA PRO A 20 -8.71 -14.46 6.19
C PRO A 20 -8.33 -13.99 7.60
N THR A 21 -7.06 -14.06 7.95
CA THR A 21 -6.61 -13.58 9.26
C THR A 21 -6.69 -12.06 9.27
N ALA A 22 -6.94 -11.45 10.44
CA ALA A 22 -7.19 -10.02 10.53
C ALA A 22 -6.06 -9.13 9.92
N GLY A 23 -4.82 -9.61 9.74
CA GLY A 23 -3.77 -8.85 9.04
C GLY A 23 -3.77 -8.94 7.50
N ASP A 24 -4.56 -9.84 6.93
CA ASP A 24 -4.56 -10.13 5.49
C ASP A 24 -5.27 -9.05 4.69
N GLU A 25 -6.36 -8.49 5.23
CA GLU A 25 -7.19 -7.51 4.52
C GLU A 25 -6.40 -6.24 4.17
N ALA A 26 -5.79 -5.58 5.15
CA ALA A 26 -5.01 -4.35 4.89
C ALA A 26 -3.92 -4.57 3.84
N THR A 27 -3.23 -5.70 3.92
CA THR A 27 -2.13 -6.02 3.00
C THR A 27 -2.65 -6.33 1.59
N GLU A 28 -3.76 -7.06 1.47
CA GLU A 28 -4.42 -7.33 0.19
C GLU A 28 -4.90 -6.04 -0.48
N LEU A 29 -5.53 -5.15 0.28
CA LEU A 29 -5.96 -3.83 -0.21
C LEU A 29 -4.75 -3.00 -0.67
N LEU A 30 -3.63 -3.02 0.09
CA LEU A 30 -2.40 -2.32 -0.29
C LEU A 30 -1.83 -2.88 -1.61
N GLU A 31 -1.73 -4.20 -1.73
CA GLU A 31 -1.25 -4.90 -2.92
C GLU A 31 -2.11 -4.54 -4.14
N ARG A 32 -3.43 -4.63 -3.99
CA ARG A 32 -4.40 -4.44 -5.08
C ARG A 32 -4.57 -2.99 -5.51
N TYR A 33 -4.62 -2.04 -4.57
CA TYR A 33 -5.00 -0.66 -4.87
C TYR A 33 -3.82 0.31 -4.85
N CYS A 34 -2.75 0.01 -4.13
CA CYS A 34 -1.59 0.90 -4.03
C CYS A 34 -0.39 0.40 -4.85
N LEU A 35 0.01 -0.86 -4.65
CA LEU A 35 1.22 -1.41 -5.29
C LEU A 35 1.02 -1.75 -6.76
N ALA A 36 -0.09 -2.42 -7.11
CA ALA A 36 -0.37 -2.84 -8.49
C ALA A 36 -0.39 -1.67 -9.49
N TRP A 37 -0.78 -0.50 -9.02
CA TRP A 37 -0.89 0.73 -9.82
C TRP A 37 0.26 1.70 -9.59
N ASP A 38 1.24 1.33 -8.76
CA ASP A 38 2.39 2.14 -8.38
C ASP A 38 2.04 3.61 -8.06
N GLY A 39 0.95 3.85 -7.32
CA GLY A 39 0.51 5.21 -6.98
C GLY A 39 -0.12 6.00 -8.13
N ASP A 40 -0.56 5.35 -9.22
CA ASP A 40 -1.54 5.92 -10.14
C ASP A 40 -2.91 6.02 -9.46
N HIS A 41 -3.18 7.20 -8.91
CA HIS A 41 -4.42 7.47 -8.20
C HIS A 41 -5.67 7.25 -9.06
N ARG A 42 -5.64 7.55 -10.37
CA ARG A 42 -6.85 7.41 -11.21
C ARG A 42 -7.20 5.95 -11.39
N ALA A 43 -6.20 5.12 -11.69
CA ALA A 43 -6.38 3.67 -11.78
C ALA A 43 -6.86 3.09 -10.44
N THR A 44 -6.27 3.54 -9.32
CA THR A 44 -6.72 3.18 -7.97
C THR A 44 -8.19 3.53 -7.74
N TRP A 45 -8.63 4.76 -8.05
CA TRP A 45 -10.01 5.22 -7.83
C TRP A 45 -11.01 4.45 -8.66
N GLN A 46 -10.74 4.32 -9.96
CA GLN A 46 -11.60 3.55 -10.85
C GLN A 46 -11.75 2.12 -10.32
N ARG A 47 -10.66 1.51 -9.88
CA ARG A 47 -10.68 0.14 -9.39
C ARG A 47 -11.43 0.00 -8.06
N LEU A 48 -11.29 0.95 -7.15
CA LEU A 48 -12.07 1.01 -5.91
C LEU A 48 -13.58 1.10 -6.18
N GLU A 49 -13.98 1.98 -7.10
CA GLU A 49 -15.38 2.16 -7.50
C GLU A 49 -15.96 0.90 -8.16
N GLU A 50 -15.19 0.25 -9.04
CA GLU A 50 -15.56 -1.05 -9.63
C GLU A 50 -15.73 -2.16 -8.58
N ASP A 51 -14.93 -2.11 -7.51
CA ASP A 51 -14.94 -3.08 -6.41
C ASP A 51 -15.97 -2.73 -5.32
N GLY A 52 -16.81 -1.72 -5.55
CA GLY A 52 -17.93 -1.36 -4.66
C GLY A 52 -17.53 -0.51 -3.46
N PHE A 53 -16.40 0.20 -3.53
CA PHE A 53 -16.09 1.27 -2.60
C PHE A 53 -16.76 2.56 -3.04
N GLU A 54 -17.25 3.34 -2.08
CA GLU A 54 -17.73 4.69 -2.31
C GLU A 54 -16.73 5.71 -1.77
N ARG A 55 -16.66 6.84 -2.47
CA ARG A 55 -15.94 8.00 -1.96
C ARG A 55 -16.73 8.59 -0.81
N ILE A 56 -16.09 8.71 0.34
CA ILE A 56 -16.66 9.38 1.51
C ILE A 56 -16.04 10.77 1.67
N GLU A 57 -16.81 11.68 2.27
CA GLU A 57 -16.26 12.94 2.73
C GLU A 57 -15.38 12.70 3.96
N ARG A 58 -14.56 13.70 4.32
CA ARG A 58 -13.76 13.59 5.54
C ARG A 58 -14.71 13.65 6.75
N ASP A 59 -15.04 12.48 7.29
CA ASP A 59 -16.00 12.35 8.39
C ASP A 59 -15.52 12.92 9.73
N ARG A 60 -14.21 13.18 9.88
CA ARG A 60 -13.63 13.66 11.14
C ARG A 60 -12.70 14.87 10.95
N PRO A 61 -13.05 16.06 11.49
CA PRO A 61 -12.08 17.13 11.63
C PRO A 61 -10.95 16.69 12.57
N GLY A 62 -9.72 16.59 12.07
CA GLY A 62 -8.55 16.19 12.85
C GLY A 62 -7.85 14.90 12.40
N GLU A 63 -8.40 14.16 11.44
CA GLU A 63 -7.65 13.13 10.69
C GLU A 63 -6.67 13.81 9.72
N SER A 64 -5.70 14.51 10.31
CA SER A 64 -4.55 15.06 9.60
C SER A 64 -3.59 13.91 9.30
N LEU A 65 -3.62 13.43 8.06
CA LEU A 65 -2.50 12.66 7.53
C LEU A 65 -1.32 13.62 7.39
N PHE A 66 -0.30 13.43 8.21
CA PHE A 66 0.88 14.30 8.27
C PHE A 66 1.47 14.52 6.87
N GLY A 67 1.54 15.80 6.46
CA GLY A 67 2.18 16.23 5.22
C GLY A 67 1.30 16.12 3.97
N VAL A 68 0.10 15.55 4.03
CA VAL A 68 -0.78 15.47 2.86
C VAL A 68 -1.40 16.82 2.59
N LEU A 69 -1.43 17.22 1.33
CA LEU A 69 -2.16 18.41 0.92
C LEU A 69 -3.65 18.10 1.00
N ASP A 70 -4.35 18.72 1.94
CA ASP A 70 -5.76 18.42 2.21
C ASP A 70 -6.64 18.47 0.95
N ALA A 71 -6.37 19.40 0.02
CA ALA A 71 -7.09 19.51 -1.26
C ALA A 71 -6.93 18.30 -2.20
N THR A 72 -5.97 17.42 -1.92
CA THR A 72 -5.62 16.26 -2.75
C THR A 72 -6.07 14.94 -2.16
N LEU A 73 -6.53 14.96 -0.90
CA LEU A 73 -6.93 13.75 -0.20
C LEU A 73 -8.26 13.25 -0.76
N ARG A 74 -8.30 11.98 -1.13
CA ARG A 74 -9.55 11.24 -1.38
C ARG A 74 -9.58 10.02 -0.48
N ILE A 75 -10.77 9.71 0.03
CA ILE A 75 -11.02 8.62 0.97
C ILE A 75 -12.13 7.76 0.38
N TYR A 76 -11.90 6.46 0.34
CA TYR A 76 -12.83 5.45 -0.13
C TYR A 76 -13.05 4.43 0.98
N ALA A 77 -14.30 4.01 1.16
CA ALA A 77 -14.69 2.95 2.09
C ALA A 77 -15.63 1.95 1.40
N PRO A 78 -15.66 0.68 1.82
CA PRO A 78 -16.61 -0.29 1.28
C PRO A 78 -18.06 0.15 1.54
N ASN A 79 -18.93 -0.04 0.54
CA ASN A 79 -20.35 0.33 0.67
C ASN A 79 -21.03 -0.40 1.83
N GLY A 80 -21.71 0.36 2.69
CA GLY A 80 -22.54 -0.19 3.77
C GLY A 80 -21.79 -0.89 4.91
N ALA A 81 -20.46 -0.73 4.97
CA ALA A 81 -19.63 -1.19 6.08
C ALA A 81 -19.43 -0.08 7.12
N ASP A 82 -19.14 -0.48 8.36
CA ASP A 82 -18.52 0.43 9.32
C ASP A 82 -17.18 0.88 8.71
N HIS A 83 -16.92 2.20 8.67
CA HIS A 83 -15.78 2.82 7.97
C HIS A 83 -14.39 2.49 8.60
N ASP A 84 -14.21 1.29 9.14
CA ASP A 84 -12.96 0.79 9.72
C ASP A 84 -11.96 0.39 8.62
N THR A 85 -12.46 -0.02 7.46
CA THR A 85 -11.64 -0.24 6.25
C THR A 85 -11.69 0.99 5.35
N ARG A 86 -10.53 1.57 5.04
CA ARG A 86 -10.40 2.73 4.17
C ARG A 86 -9.21 2.61 3.23
N VAL A 87 -9.39 3.13 2.02
CA VAL A 87 -8.29 3.41 1.10
C VAL A 87 -8.25 4.91 0.85
N MET A 88 -7.10 5.52 1.09
CA MET A 88 -6.88 6.96 1.00
C MET A 88 -5.78 7.23 -0.01
N THR A 89 -5.96 8.24 -0.84
CA THR A 89 -4.91 8.68 -1.78
C THR A 89 -4.65 10.16 -1.63
N GLY A 90 -3.42 10.61 -1.81
CA GLY A 90 -3.09 12.03 -1.70
C GLY A 90 -1.71 12.33 -2.27
N ALA A 91 -1.49 13.61 -2.59
CA ALA A 91 -0.20 14.09 -3.04
C ALA A 91 0.50 14.83 -1.88
N THR A 92 1.83 14.69 -1.80
CA THR A 92 2.63 15.35 -0.78
C THR A 92 4.05 15.63 -1.30
N TRP A 93 4.81 16.37 -0.50
CA TRP A 93 6.25 16.48 -0.63
C TRP A 93 6.91 16.39 0.74
N ILE A 94 8.13 15.84 0.77
CA ILE A 94 8.96 15.78 1.97
C ILE A 94 10.24 16.55 1.69
N THR A 95 10.57 17.51 2.56
CA THR A 95 11.80 18.31 2.45
C THR A 95 12.80 17.87 3.51
N SER A 96 14.05 17.68 3.09
CA SER A 96 15.21 17.42 3.95
C SER A 96 16.28 18.49 3.66
N PRO A 97 16.90 19.11 4.69
CA PRO A 97 17.90 20.16 4.50
C PRO A 97 19.05 19.76 3.55
N ASP A 98 19.58 18.54 3.72
CA ASP A 98 20.77 18.08 2.98
C ASP A 98 20.43 17.23 1.75
N GLN A 99 19.16 16.83 1.61
CA GLN A 99 18.73 15.92 0.56
C GLN A 99 17.71 16.56 -0.37
N GLY A 100 17.31 17.82 -0.18
CA GLY A 100 16.31 18.53 -1.01
C GLY A 100 14.87 18.09 -0.76
N ARG A 101 13.96 18.42 -1.69
CA ARG A 101 12.54 18.09 -1.64
C ARG A 101 12.21 16.93 -2.57
N ALA A 102 11.54 15.88 -2.10
CA ALA A 102 10.97 14.85 -2.96
C ALA A 102 9.44 14.96 -2.97
N HIS A 103 8.83 14.75 -4.14
CA HIS A 103 7.38 14.77 -4.29
C HIS A 103 6.86 13.34 -4.41
N TYR A 104 5.67 13.08 -3.85
CA TYR A 104 5.09 11.75 -3.79
C TYR A 104 3.61 11.79 -4.14
N ARG A 105 3.19 10.70 -4.80
CA ARG A 105 1.83 10.19 -4.73
C ARG A 105 1.78 9.13 -3.66
N MET A 106 0.81 9.24 -2.78
CA MET A 106 0.68 8.40 -1.60
C MET A 106 -0.65 7.67 -1.66
N CYS A 107 -0.61 6.42 -1.24
CA CYS A 107 -1.79 5.59 -1.07
C CYS A 107 -1.70 4.95 0.32
N TRP A 108 -2.71 5.16 1.15
CA TRP A 108 -2.80 4.56 2.48
C TRP A 108 -3.99 3.61 2.53
N VAL A 109 -3.82 2.56 3.30
CA VAL A 109 -4.87 1.62 3.65
C VAL A 109 -4.95 1.57 5.17
N SER A 110 -6.17 1.60 5.70
CA SER A 110 -6.45 1.18 7.06
C SER A 110 -7.47 0.05 7.03
N ALA A 111 -7.28 -0.96 7.86
CA ALA A 111 -8.28 -1.99 8.14
C ALA A 111 -8.01 -2.57 9.54
N PRO A 112 -9.01 -3.19 10.19
CA PRO A 112 -8.76 -3.99 11.40
C PRO A 112 -7.65 -5.01 11.15
N GLY A 113 -6.74 -5.22 12.10
CA GLY A 113 -5.68 -6.21 11.89
C GLY A 113 -4.53 -6.21 12.89
N ASP A 114 -3.49 -7.01 12.57
CA ASP A 114 -2.23 -7.09 13.32
C ASP A 114 -1.04 -6.63 12.46
N ALA A 115 -0.30 -5.63 12.94
CA ALA A 115 0.84 -5.07 12.23
C ALA A 115 1.99 -6.07 12.08
N GLU A 116 2.15 -7.04 12.98
CA GLU A 116 3.18 -8.07 12.84
C GLU A 116 2.84 -9.08 11.73
N ALA A 117 1.57 -9.49 11.63
CA ALA A 117 1.07 -10.28 10.51
C ALA A 117 1.26 -9.56 9.17
N ALA A 118 0.89 -8.28 9.10
CA ALA A 118 1.12 -7.46 7.90
C ALA A 118 2.61 -7.34 7.54
N ASP A 119 3.51 -7.17 8.52
CA ASP A 119 4.96 -7.13 8.30
C ASP A 119 5.49 -8.44 7.70
N ARG A 120 5.06 -9.59 8.23
CA ARG A 120 5.46 -10.91 7.71
C ARG A 120 4.98 -11.09 6.27
N ARG A 121 3.73 -10.74 5.98
CA ARG A 121 3.16 -10.86 4.63
C ARG A 121 3.90 -9.96 3.65
N LEU A 122 4.05 -8.66 3.96
CA LEU A 122 4.76 -7.73 3.10
C LEU A 122 6.22 -8.10 2.87
N ARG A 123 6.90 -8.68 3.87
CA ARG A 123 8.26 -9.20 3.68
C ARG A 123 8.31 -10.30 2.62
N ASN A 124 7.32 -11.19 2.60
CA ASN A 124 7.22 -12.25 1.61
C ASN A 124 6.86 -11.70 0.23
N THR A 125 5.87 -10.80 0.16
CA THR A 125 5.42 -10.18 -1.11
C THR A 125 6.53 -9.35 -1.74
N LEU A 126 7.18 -8.48 -0.96
CA LEU A 126 8.18 -7.54 -1.47
C LEU A 126 9.59 -8.14 -1.56
N ASN A 127 9.82 -9.30 -0.91
CA ASN A 127 11.14 -9.89 -0.71
C ASN A 127 12.16 -8.91 -0.08
N ILE A 128 11.68 -8.06 0.84
CA ILE A 128 12.46 -7.00 1.48
C ILE A 128 12.23 -7.04 2.99
N ALA A 129 13.30 -6.92 3.77
CA ALA A 129 13.18 -6.77 5.21
C ALA A 129 12.81 -5.33 5.59
N SER A 130 11.85 -5.17 6.49
CA SER A 130 11.54 -3.88 7.07
C SER A 130 12.50 -3.49 8.18
N PHE A 131 12.54 -2.19 8.49
CA PHE A 131 13.24 -1.65 9.65
C PHE A 131 12.39 -0.64 10.41
N ARG A 132 12.69 -0.47 11.70
CA ARG A 132 12.01 0.52 12.56
C ARG A 132 12.50 1.93 12.25
N VAL A 133 11.56 2.87 12.13
CA VAL A 133 11.84 4.31 11.99
C VAL A 133 11.54 5.04 13.31
N VAL A 134 10.38 5.70 13.45
CA VAL A 134 9.98 6.44 14.66
C VAL A 134 8.61 5.98 15.15
N ARG A 135 8.34 6.14 16.45
CA ARG A 135 7.00 5.94 17.07
C ARG A 135 6.31 4.61 16.71
N GLY A 136 7.08 3.52 16.70
CA GLY A 136 6.55 2.19 16.38
C GLY A 136 6.32 1.91 14.90
N THR A 137 6.54 2.88 14.00
CA THR A 137 6.41 2.67 12.55
C THR A 137 7.54 1.80 12.01
N ARG A 138 7.18 0.81 11.20
CA ARG A 138 8.12 0.01 10.39
C ARG A 138 8.08 0.50 8.94
N LEU A 139 9.18 0.32 8.23
CA LEU A 139 9.33 0.79 6.86
C LEU A 139 10.05 -0.26 6.00
N PHE A 140 9.50 -0.51 4.82
CA PHE A 140 10.16 -1.19 3.70
C PHE A 140 10.58 -0.12 2.70
N ALA A 141 11.80 -0.19 2.21
CA ALA A 141 12.34 0.77 1.25
C ALA A 141 13.05 0.02 0.12
N TRP A 142 12.78 0.40 -1.12
CA TRP A 142 13.44 -0.22 -2.26
C TRP A 142 13.47 0.66 -3.50
N ILE A 143 14.35 0.32 -4.43
CA ILE A 143 14.41 0.92 -5.76
C ILE A 143 13.97 -0.15 -6.76
N PRO A 144 12.93 0.10 -7.57
CA PRO A 144 12.58 -0.81 -8.66
C PRO A 144 13.69 -0.78 -9.71
N ARG A 145 14.09 -1.96 -10.19
CA ARG A 145 15.08 -2.16 -11.26
C ARG A 145 14.42 -2.88 -12.45
N PRO A 146 15.07 -2.94 -13.63
CA PRO A 146 14.50 -3.61 -14.78
C PRO A 146 14.32 -5.10 -14.51
N GLY A 147 13.27 -5.69 -15.09
CA GLY A 147 12.92 -7.10 -14.89
C GLY A 147 12.26 -7.39 -13.54
N ASP A 148 11.50 -6.44 -13.00
CA ASP A 148 10.71 -6.56 -11.76
C ASP A 148 11.54 -6.94 -10.52
N VAL A 149 12.82 -6.55 -10.51
CA VAL A 149 13.70 -6.73 -9.36
C VAL A 149 13.57 -5.54 -8.42
N ASN A 150 13.32 -5.82 -7.15
CA ASN A 150 13.34 -4.80 -6.10
C ASN A 150 14.72 -4.79 -5.42
N GLU A 151 15.47 -3.69 -5.55
CA GLU A 151 16.72 -3.50 -4.81
C GLU A 151 16.43 -2.95 -3.41
N PRO A 152 16.70 -3.71 -2.32
CA PRO A 152 16.39 -3.27 -0.97
C PRO A 152 17.28 -2.09 -0.55
N VAL A 153 16.67 -1.06 0.03
CA VAL A 153 17.41 0.07 0.63
C VAL A 153 17.52 -0.12 2.13
N SER A 154 18.76 -0.14 2.62
CA SER A 154 19.03 -0.35 4.05
C SER A 154 18.57 0.83 4.90
N ARG A 155 18.31 0.58 6.20
CA ARG A 155 18.00 1.66 7.18
C ARG A 155 19.01 2.80 7.14
N ARG A 156 20.30 2.47 7.17
CA ARG A 156 21.40 3.46 7.19
C ARG A 156 21.35 4.33 5.94
N GLU A 157 21.14 3.71 4.79
CA GLU A 157 21.06 4.41 3.51
C GLU A 157 19.82 5.27 3.39
N TYR A 158 18.65 4.76 3.79
CA TYR A 158 17.40 5.50 3.84
C TYR A 158 17.54 6.80 4.64
N PHE A 159 18.11 6.74 5.85
CA PHE A 159 18.30 7.95 6.65
C PHE A 159 19.35 8.89 6.05
N ARG A 160 20.41 8.36 5.45
CA ARG A 160 21.48 9.16 4.83
C ARG A 160 21.05 9.84 3.53
N SER A 161 20.15 9.23 2.76
CA SER A 161 19.96 9.61 1.35
C SER A 161 18.54 9.40 0.81
N GLY A 162 17.56 9.04 1.63
CA GLY A 162 16.22 8.61 1.19
C GLY A 162 15.52 9.60 0.26
N GLN A 163 15.52 10.91 0.57
CA GLN A 163 14.85 11.90 -0.30
C GLN A 163 15.59 12.12 -1.61
N ARG A 164 16.93 11.96 -1.61
CA ARG A 164 17.72 12.01 -2.83
C ARG A 164 17.44 10.78 -3.70
N LEU A 165 17.44 9.58 -3.10
CA LEU A 165 17.10 8.32 -3.78
C LEU A 165 15.68 8.35 -4.36
N ALA A 166 14.72 8.93 -3.67
CA ALA A 166 13.36 9.10 -4.19
C ALA A 166 13.33 9.92 -5.49
N ARG A 167 14.03 11.05 -5.52
CA ARG A 167 14.09 11.91 -6.71
C ARG A 167 14.94 11.37 -7.85
N GLU A 168 16.04 10.69 -7.53
CA GLU A 168 17.05 10.35 -8.55
C GLU A 168 16.91 8.91 -9.04
N GLN A 169 16.34 8.02 -8.21
CA GLN A 169 16.28 6.59 -8.46
C GLN A 169 14.90 5.99 -8.22
N GLY A 170 13.89 6.80 -7.91
CA GLY A 170 12.52 6.32 -7.77
C GLY A 170 12.30 5.44 -6.52
N LEU A 171 12.97 5.73 -5.40
CA LEU A 171 12.75 5.04 -4.11
C LEU A 171 11.25 4.90 -3.78
N ARG A 172 10.77 3.66 -3.70
CA ARG A 172 9.46 3.30 -3.16
C ARG A 172 9.57 3.00 -1.67
N MET A 173 8.49 3.24 -0.95
CA MET A 173 8.41 2.85 0.46
C MET A 173 7.01 2.41 0.86
N VAL A 174 6.95 1.40 1.74
CA VAL A 174 5.76 1.00 2.47
C VAL A 174 6.02 1.21 3.95
N THR A 175 5.11 1.89 4.62
CA THR A 175 5.10 2.04 6.08
C THR A 175 4.03 1.16 6.70
N ILE A 176 4.31 0.63 7.88
CA ILE A 176 3.33 -0.09 8.72
C ILE A 176 3.25 0.63 10.06
N ARG A 177 2.03 0.85 10.53
CA ARG A 177 1.76 1.33 11.89
C ARG A 177 0.50 0.67 12.44
N ASP A 178 0.56 0.26 13.71
CA ASP A 178 -0.62 -0.09 14.49
C ASP A 178 -1.20 1.15 15.17
N HIS A 179 -2.52 1.29 15.16
CA HIS A 179 -3.23 2.29 15.93
C HIS A 179 -4.68 1.87 16.21
N GLU A 180 -5.08 1.82 17.48
CA GLU A 180 -6.47 1.58 17.92
C GLU A 180 -7.09 0.29 17.36
N GLY A 181 -6.31 -0.79 17.24
CA GLY A 181 -6.76 -2.08 16.72
C GLY A 181 -6.86 -2.16 15.19
N GLN A 182 -6.38 -1.12 14.50
CA GLN A 182 -6.25 -1.09 13.05
C GLN A 182 -4.78 -1.07 12.63
N VAL A 183 -4.52 -1.64 11.45
CA VAL A 183 -3.24 -1.56 10.76
C VAL A 183 -3.33 -0.50 9.67
N PHE A 184 -2.41 0.46 9.73
CA PHE A 184 -2.23 1.50 8.74
C PHE A 184 -1.01 1.16 7.88
N LEU A 185 -1.26 0.95 6.60
CA LEU A 185 -0.24 0.72 5.58
C LEU A 185 -0.16 1.94 4.68
N GLY A 186 1.03 2.51 4.51
CA GLY A 186 1.22 3.69 3.64
C GLY A 186 2.24 3.41 2.56
N TYR A 187 1.82 3.45 1.30
CA TYR A 187 2.67 3.38 0.12
C TYR A 187 3.02 4.79 -0.39
N ALA A 188 4.29 5.00 -0.72
CA ALA A 188 4.76 6.22 -1.36
C ALA A 188 5.45 5.91 -2.69
N SER A 189 4.96 6.55 -3.74
CA SER A 189 5.53 6.48 -5.08
C SER A 189 6.04 7.87 -5.48
N PRO A 190 7.36 8.08 -5.66
CA PRO A 190 7.93 9.37 -5.99
C PRO A 190 7.51 9.83 -7.38
N ARG A 191 7.39 11.15 -7.52
CA ARG A 191 6.99 11.83 -8.74
C ARG A 191 7.83 13.08 -8.94
N ASP A 192 7.81 13.59 -10.14
CA ASP A 192 8.34 14.91 -10.44
C ASP A 192 7.39 16.01 -9.96
N GLU A 193 7.94 17.19 -9.71
CA GLU A 193 7.17 18.37 -9.30
C GLU A 193 6.05 18.73 -10.29
N ALA A 194 6.27 18.49 -11.59
CA ALA A 194 5.28 18.77 -12.62
C ALA A 194 4.07 17.81 -12.59
N THR A 195 4.22 16.62 -12.00
CA THR A 195 3.26 15.51 -12.16
C THR A 195 2.65 14.99 -10.87
N TYR A 196 3.25 15.30 -9.70
CA TYR A 196 2.77 14.73 -8.43
C TYR A 196 1.34 15.16 -8.07
N LEU A 197 0.91 16.37 -8.46
CA LEU A 197 -0.47 16.86 -8.31
C LEU A 197 -1.41 16.43 -9.45
N GLY A 198 -0.88 15.99 -10.58
CA GLY A 198 -1.66 15.71 -11.79
C GLY A 198 -2.46 14.42 -11.68
N PHE A 199 -3.60 14.44 -10.99
CA PHE A 199 -4.46 13.26 -10.78
C PHE A 199 -4.93 12.56 -12.06
N ASP A 200 -4.88 13.26 -13.19
CA ASP A 200 -5.33 12.77 -14.50
C ASP A 200 -4.18 12.32 -15.42
N TRP A 201 -2.96 12.21 -14.90
CA TRP A 201 -1.80 11.80 -15.70
C TRP A 201 -1.91 10.33 -16.13
N SER A 202 -2.19 10.11 -17.43
CA SER A 202 -2.17 8.80 -18.09
C SER A 202 -0.87 8.50 -18.85
N GLY A 203 0.15 9.33 -18.68
CA GLY A 203 1.46 9.13 -19.32
C GLY A 203 2.32 8.10 -18.59
N PRO A 204 3.44 7.66 -19.18
CA PRO A 204 4.38 6.77 -18.50
C PRO A 204 4.81 7.37 -17.15
N GLU A 205 5.21 6.52 -16.20
CA GLU A 205 5.73 6.99 -14.91
C GLU A 205 6.80 8.07 -15.16
N PRO A 206 6.63 9.28 -14.61
CA PRO A 206 7.50 10.41 -14.90
C PRO A 206 8.93 10.16 -14.41
N MET A 207 9.06 9.33 -13.37
CA MET A 207 10.33 8.73 -12.98
C MET A 207 10.44 7.38 -13.70
N PRO A 208 11.28 7.24 -14.75
CA PRO A 208 11.50 5.94 -15.36
C PRO A 208 11.97 4.97 -14.29
N ARG A 209 11.44 3.73 -14.30
CA ARG A 209 12.08 2.62 -13.60
C ARG A 209 13.51 2.56 -14.15
N PRO A 210 14.54 2.87 -13.36
CA PRO A 210 15.92 2.85 -13.84
C PRO A 210 16.29 1.45 -14.33
#